data_AF-A0A7S2WT11-F1
#
_entry.id   AF-A0A7S2WT11-F1
#
_cell.length_a   1.000
_cell.length_b   1.000
_cell.length_c   1.000
_cell.angle_alpha   90.00
_cell.angle_beta   90.00
_cell.angle_gamma   90.00
#
_symmetry.space_group_name_H-M   'P 1'
#
loop_
_entity.id
_entity.type
_entity.pdbx_description
1 polymer ?
#
loop_
_entity_poly.entity_id
_entity_poly.type
_entity_poly.pdbx_seq_one_letter_code
_entity_poly.pdbx_strand_id
1 'polypeptide(L)'
;MGRGGDQSDASVLGKRTAFHWEKTPEPHAIRKQQILAKHPEIKALMHPCPWTKYQVAFVVSLQLALAWFSRSLPWYLLVPLAYSIGGACNCNLQLAMHEISHNLAFKATTPSGIALNRMLSIVANLPLGIPAAISFRKYHLEHHRYQ
;
A
#
# COMPACT_ATOMS: atom_id res chain seq x y z
N MET A 1 -22.58 -3.61 -8.60
CA MET A 1 -23.77 -2.76 -8.47
C MET A 1 -23.42 -1.43 -9.10
N GLY A 2 -24.17 -1.01 -10.11
CA GLY A 2 -23.84 0.10 -11.01
C GLY A 2 -24.53 -0.17 -12.34
N ARG A 3 -25.85 0.01 -12.37
CA ARG A 3 -26.66 -0.09 -13.60
C ARG A 3 -26.53 1.25 -14.34
N GLY A 4 -26.17 1.19 -15.62
CA GLY A 4 -26.43 2.23 -16.61
C GLY A 4 -25.45 3.39 -16.62
N GLY A 5 -24.43 3.30 -17.47
CA GLY A 5 -23.81 4.49 -18.06
C GLY A 5 -24.36 4.68 -19.46
N ASP A 6 -24.70 5.92 -19.79
CA ASP A 6 -25.15 6.36 -21.10
C ASP A 6 -24.15 5.91 -22.18
N GLN A 7 -24.63 5.12 -23.15
CA GLN A 7 -23.85 4.68 -24.30
C GLN A 7 -24.06 5.71 -25.42
N SER A 8 -23.56 6.93 -25.22
CA SER A 8 -23.49 7.92 -26.29
C SER A 8 -22.09 7.95 -26.88
N ASP A 9 -22.06 7.73 -28.19
CA ASP A 9 -20.90 7.52 -29.04
C ASP A 9 -19.83 8.61 -28.93
N ALA A 10 -18.60 8.20 -29.21
CA ALA A 10 -17.39 9.00 -29.13
C ALA A 10 -17.49 10.31 -29.95
N SER A 11 -17.84 11.42 -29.30
CA SER A 11 -17.54 12.76 -29.79
C SER A 11 -16.38 13.36 -28.99
N VAL A 12 -15.34 13.66 -29.74
CA VAL A 12 -14.05 14.19 -29.32
C VAL A 12 -14.23 15.64 -28.81
N LEU A 13 -13.62 15.97 -27.66
CA LEU A 13 -13.45 17.31 -27.07
C LEU A 13 -14.62 17.96 -26.26
N GLY A 14 -15.49 17.16 -25.61
CA GLY A 14 -16.40 17.67 -24.55
C GLY A 14 -15.91 17.34 -23.14
N LYS A 15 -16.18 18.20 -22.14
CA LYS A 15 -16.02 17.85 -20.70
C LYS A 15 -16.85 16.59 -20.44
N ARG A 16 -16.22 15.49 -20.01
CA ARG A 16 -16.92 14.24 -19.70
C ARG A 16 -17.92 14.48 -18.56
N THR A 17 -19.20 14.23 -18.82
CA THR A 17 -20.31 14.36 -17.86
C THR A 17 -20.71 13.03 -17.22
N ALA A 18 -20.17 11.90 -17.71
CA ALA A 18 -20.50 10.55 -17.25
C ALA A 18 -19.26 9.63 -17.21
N PHE A 19 -19.38 8.51 -16.50
CA PHE A 19 -18.34 7.47 -16.43
C PHE A 19 -18.18 6.75 -17.78
N HIS A 20 -16.93 6.47 -18.16
CA HIS A 20 -16.61 5.59 -19.29
C HIS A 20 -16.57 4.13 -18.82
N TRP A 21 -17.31 3.26 -19.50
CA TRP A 21 -17.40 1.84 -19.16
C TRP A 21 -16.64 1.00 -20.19
N GLU A 22 -15.57 0.34 -19.73
CA GLU A 22 -14.80 -0.58 -20.56
C GLU A 22 -15.44 -1.98 -20.51
N LYS A 23 -15.70 -2.57 -21.68
CA LYS A 23 -16.29 -3.93 -21.78
C LYS A 23 -15.22 -5.02 -21.83
N THR A 24 -13.96 -4.67 -22.09
CA THR A 24 -12.87 -5.63 -22.12
C THR A 24 -12.46 -6.06 -20.71
N PRO A 25 -12.10 -7.34 -20.50
CA PRO A 25 -11.57 -7.80 -19.22
C PRO A 25 -10.31 -7.04 -18.78
N GLU A 26 -10.08 -7.02 -17.48
CA GLU A 26 -8.90 -6.42 -16.85
C GLU A 26 -7.60 -6.98 -17.48
N PRO A 27 -6.75 -6.14 -18.10
CA PRO A 27 -5.64 -6.61 -18.93
C PRO A 27 -4.46 -7.20 -18.14
N HIS A 28 -4.29 -6.87 -16.86
CA HIS A 28 -3.15 -7.30 -16.03
C HIS A 28 -3.25 -8.79 -15.68
N ALA A 29 -4.45 -9.32 -15.46
CA ALA A 29 -4.67 -10.74 -15.23
C ALA A 29 -4.22 -11.59 -16.43
N ILE A 30 -4.59 -11.18 -17.65
CA ILE A 30 -4.19 -11.86 -18.89
C ILE A 30 -2.68 -11.72 -19.10
N ARG A 31 -2.13 -10.50 -18.94
CA ARG A 31 -0.68 -10.26 -19.08
C ARG A 31 0.14 -11.07 -18.08
N LYS A 32 -0.30 -11.18 -16.83
CA LYS A 32 0.36 -12.01 -15.82
C LYS A 32 0.47 -13.47 -16.27
N GLN A 33 -0.61 -14.04 -16.81
CA GLN A 33 -0.58 -15.42 -17.32
C GLN A 33 0.40 -15.58 -18.49
N GLN A 34 0.39 -14.66 -19.44
CA GLN A 34 1.29 -14.67 -20.60
C GLN A 34 2.77 -14.54 -20.18
N ILE A 35 3.08 -13.67 -19.23
CA ILE A 35 4.43 -13.49 -18.69
C ILE A 35 4.88 -14.78 -18.00
N LEU A 36 4.05 -15.37 -17.13
CA LEU A 36 4.40 -16.60 -16.42
C LEU A 36 4.55 -17.82 -17.33
N ALA A 37 3.86 -17.85 -18.47
CA ALA A 37 4.03 -18.89 -19.47
C ALA A 37 5.37 -18.77 -20.22
N LYS A 38 5.80 -17.54 -20.53
CA LYS A 38 7.08 -17.26 -21.20
C LYS A 38 8.28 -17.33 -20.23
N HIS A 39 8.07 -16.96 -18.97
CA HIS A 39 9.09 -16.79 -17.94
C HIS A 39 8.66 -17.49 -16.63
N PRO A 40 8.69 -18.84 -16.59
CA PRO A 40 8.28 -19.60 -15.41
C PRO A 40 9.17 -19.35 -14.18
N GLU A 41 10.43 -18.93 -14.38
CA GLU A 41 11.40 -18.60 -13.33
C GLU A 41 10.90 -17.50 -12.38
N ILE A 42 10.04 -16.61 -12.86
CA ILE A 42 9.47 -15.51 -12.06
C ILE A 42 8.64 -16.06 -10.89
N LYS A 43 8.04 -17.25 -11.02
CA LYS A 43 7.29 -17.87 -9.91
C LYS A 43 8.15 -18.10 -8.68
N ALA A 44 9.45 -18.36 -8.85
CA ALA A 44 10.36 -18.55 -7.73
C ALA A 44 10.55 -17.27 -6.90
N LEU A 45 10.30 -16.09 -7.49
CA LEU A 45 10.42 -14.78 -6.83
C LEU A 45 9.12 -14.34 -6.14
N MET A 46 8.00 -15.03 -6.35
CA MET A 46 6.69 -14.68 -5.80
C MET A 46 6.53 -15.18 -4.36
N HIS A 47 7.38 -14.71 -3.44
CA HIS A 47 7.32 -15.06 -2.02
C HIS A 47 7.32 -13.83 -1.11
N PRO A 48 6.89 -13.96 0.16
CA PRO A 48 7.03 -12.90 1.15
C PRO A 48 8.48 -12.42 1.29
N CYS A 49 8.68 -11.13 1.51
CA CYS A 49 9.98 -10.55 1.79
C CYS A 49 10.27 -10.60 3.30
N PRO A 50 11.26 -11.39 3.76
CA PRO A 50 11.54 -11.54 5.19
C PRO A 50 12.11 -10.27 5.82
N TRP A 51 12.64 -9.35 5.03
CA TRP A 51 13.26 -8.10 5.49
C TRP A 51 12.24 -7.04 5.90
N THR A 52 11.03 -7.06 5.33
CA THR A 52 10.00 -6.04 5.58
C THR A 52 9.71 -5.85 7.07
N LYS A 53 9.63 -6.92 7.85
CA LYS A 53 9.35 -6.82 9.31
C LYS A 53 10.46 -6.12 10.10
N TYR A 54 11.73 -6.35 9.75
CA TYR A 54 12.87 -5.72 10.43
C TYR A 54 12.98 -4.25 10.04
N GLN A 55 12.72 -3.97 8.77
CA GLN A 55 12.71 -2.63 8.22
C GLN A 55 11.60 -1.77 8.87
N VAL A 56 10.39 -2.31 9.01
CA VAL A 56 9.30 -1.65 9.76
C VAL A 56 9.69 -1.41 11.22
N ALA A 57 10.19 -2.44 11.92
CA ALA A 57 10.57 -2.31 13.32
C ALA A 57 11.62 -1.21 13.51
N PHE A 58 12.65 -1.18 12.65
CA PHE A 58 13.69 -0.16 12.67
C PHE A 58 13.14 1.25 12.47
N VAL A 59 12.32 1.48 11.43
CA VAL A 59 11.80 2.82 11.12
C VAL A 59 10.82 3.31 12.19
N VAL A 60 9.97 2.42 12.74
CA VAL A 60 9.09 2.77 13.86
C VAL A 60 9.89 3.15 15.09
N SER A 61 10.90 2.35 15.48
CA SER A 61 11.78 2.66 16.60
C SER A 61 12.54 3.97 16.40
N LEU A 62 13.01 4.24 15.19
CA LEU A 62 13.67 5.49 14.83
C LEU A 62 12.72 6.68 15.02
N GLN A 63 11.49 6.61 14.53
CA GLN A 63 10.51 7.69 14.69
C GLN A 63 10.15 7.94 16.17
N LEU A 64 10.00 6.87 16.98
CA LEU A 64 9.76 7.00 18.41
C LEU A 64 10.96 7.63 19.15
N ALA A 65 12.18 7.24 18.78
CA ALA A 65 13.40 7.84 19.33
C ALA A 65 13.51 9.32 18.95
N LEU A 66 13.30 9.65 17.68
CA LEU A 66 13.31 11.04 17.20
C LEU A 66 12.27 11.88 17.93
N ALA A 67 11.05 11.38 18.10
CA ALA A 67 10.00 12.07 18.87
C ALA A 67 10.42 12.34 20.32
N TRP A 68 11.09 11.38 20.98
CA TRP A 68 11.61 11.56 22.33
C TRP A 68 12.72 12.61 22.41
N PHE A 69 13.71 12.55 21.52
CA PHE A 69 14.84 13.49 21.51
C PHE A 69 14.44 14.89 21.02
N SER A 70 13.41 15.00 20.18
CA SER A 70 12.95 16.29 19.65
C SER A 70 12.00 17.04 20.58
N ARG A 71 11.63 16.48 21.74
CA ARG A 71 10.60 17.03 22.64
C ARG A 71 10.86 18.46 23.13
N SER A 72 12.13 18.86 23.21
CA SER A 72 12.56 20.19 23.69
C SER A 72 13.15 21.05 22.57
N LEU A 73 13.06 20.62 21.30
CA LEU A 73 13.54 21.42 20.18
C LEU A 73 12.60 22.61 19.95
N PRO A 74 13.14 23.79 19.62
CA PRO A 74 12.33 24.91 19.20
C PRO A 74 11.66 24.60 17.85
N TRP A 75 10.47 25.17 17.64
CA TRP A 75 9.62 24.85 16.49
C TRP A 75 10.32 25.02 15.14
N TYR A 76 11.23 25.98 15.00
CA TYR A 76 11.95 26.26 13.76
C TYR A 76 12.99 25.18 13.40
N LEU A 77 13.42 24.34 14.35
CA LEU A 77 14.22 23.14 14.08
C LEU A 77 13.33 21.89 13.97
N LEU A 78 12.26 21.84 14.77
CA LEU A 78 11.32 20.72 14.78
C LEU A 78 10.60 20.57 13.43
N VAL A 79 10.12 21.66 12.83
CA VAL A 79 9.34 21.63 11.58
C VAL A 79 10.17 21.09 10.40
N PRO A 80 11.39 21.61 10.10
CA PRO A 80 12.22 21.04 9.03
C PRO A 80 12.62 19.59 9.28
N LEU A 81 12.92 19.21 10.54
CA LEU A 81 13.25 17.84 10.91
C LEU A 81 12.07 16.88 10.67
N ALA A 82 10.87 17.27 11.10
CA ALA A 82 9.66 16.49 10.91
C ALA A 82 9.30 16.37 9.41
N TYR A 83 9.44 17.45 8.64
CA TYR A 83 9.14 17.43 7.21
C TYR A 83 10.12 16.55 6.42
N SER A 84 11.42 16.67 6.69
CA SER A 84 12.45 15.91 5.96
C SER A 84 12.54 14.46 6.42
N ILE A 85 12.97 14.22 7.66
CA ILE A 85 13.21 12.87 8.18
C ILE A 85 11.88 12.19 8.50
N GLY A 86 10.96 12.87 9.18
CA GLY A 86 9.63 12.32 9.49
C GLY A 86 8.82 12.05 8.22
N GLY A 87 8.85 12.96 7.24
CA GLY A 87 8.20 12.77 5.93
C GLY A 87 8.76 11.56 5.17
N ALA A 88 10.08 11.42 5.09
CA ALA A 88 10.72 10.25 4.48
C ALA A 88 10.36 8.94 5.20
N CYS A 89 10.39 8.92 6.54
CA CYS A 89 9.98 7.75 7.32
C CYS A 89 8.50 7.41 7.12
N ASN A 90 7.62 8.40 7.04
CA ASN A 90 6.19 8.19 6.80
C ASN A 90 5.91 7.68 5.38
N CYS A 91 6.60 8.18 4.36
CA CYS A 91 6.51 7.66 2.99
C CYS A 91 6.91 6.19 2.95
N ASN A 92 8.03 5.87 3.60
CA ASN A 92 8.52 4.51 3.72
C ASN A 92 7.54 3.57 4.45
N LEU A 93 7.00 3.97 5.61
CA LEU A 93 6.03 3.15 6.36
C LEU A 93 4.71 2.97 5.61
N GLN A 94 4.25 3.98 4.87
CA GLN A 94 3.06 3.83 4.00
C GLN A 94 3.29 2.81 2.90
N LEU A 95 4.47 2.80 2.28
CA LEU A 95 4.82 1.77 1.30
C LEU A 95 4.95 0.38 1.95
N ALA A 96 5.52 0.30 3.15
CA ALA A 96 5.55 -0.96 3.89
C ALA A 96 4.12 -1.47 4.21
N MET A 97 3.21 -0.57 4.64
CA MET A 97 1.80 -0.90 4.85
C MET A 97 1.12 -1.40 3.57
N HIS A 98 1.45 -0.81 2.41
CA HIS A 98 1.04 -1.30 1.09
C HIS A 98 1.48 -2.75 0.87
N GLU A 99 2.78 -3.06 1.00
CA GLU A 99 3.26 -4.43 0.80
C GLU A 99 2.66 -5.43 1.81
N ILE A 100 2.49 -5.01 3.07
CA ILE A 100 1.88 -5.84 4.12
C ILE A 100 0.39 -6.11 3.84
N SER A 101 -0.32 -5.19 3.17
CA SER A 101 -1.72 -5.38 2.77
C SER A 101 -1.90 -6.59 1.83
N HIS A 102 -0.88 -6.89 1.05
CA HIS A 102 -0.77 -8.07 0.17
C HIS A 102 -0.29 -9.33 0.90
N ASN A 103 -0.08 -9.26 2.22
CA ASN A 103 0.52 -10.30 3.05
C ASN A 103 1.95 -10.67 2.66
N LEU A 104 2.76 -9.71 2.20
CA LEU A 104 4.12 -9.99 1.77
C LEU A 104 5.17 -9.91 2.90
N ALA A 105 4.79 -9.65 4.15
CA ALA A 105 5.73 -9.67 5.28
C ALA A 105 5.82 -11.03 5.99
N PHE A 106 4.70 -11.76 6.09
CA PHE A 106 4.65 -13.13 6.61
C PHE A 106 3.85 -14.03 5.68
N LYS A 107 4.22 -15.32 5.63
CA LYS A 107 3.50 -16.31 4.83
C LYS A 107 2.05 -16.43 5.29
N ALA A 108 1.09 -16.09 4.42
CA ALA A 108 -0.33 -16.11 4.72
C ALA A 108 -1.03 -17.46 4.44
N THR A 109 -0.30 -18.58 4.56
CA THR A 109 -0.89 -19.92 4.43
C THR A 109 -1.59 -20.39 5.70
N THR A 110 -1.42 -19.69 6.82
CA THR A 110 -2.07 -19.99 8.11
C THR A 110 -2.85 -18.78 8.62
N PRO A 111 -3.90 -18.98 9.44
CA PRO A 111 -4.61 -17.89 10.11
C PRO A 111 -3.68 -17.01 10.95
N SER A 112 -2.68 -17.62 11.59
CA SER A 112 -1.65 -16.91 12.38
C SER A 112 -0.80 -15.99 11.51
N GLY A 113 -0.37 -16.43 10.32
CA GLY A 113 0.40 -15.59 9.39
C GLY A 113 -0.40 -14.38 8.89
N ILE A 114 -1.70 -14.55 8.65
CA ILE A 114 -2.59 -13.45 8.29
C ILE A 114 -2.72 -12.44 9.45
N ALA A 115 -2.91 -12.93 10.67
CA ALA A 115 -2.98 -12.08 11.86
C ALA A 115 -1.68 -11.30 12.08
N LEU A 116 -0.52 -11.93 11.91
CA LEU A 116 0.79 -11.27 12.03
C LEU A 116 0.99 -10.14 11.02
N ASN A 117 0.57 -10.31 9.76
CA ASN A 117 0.59 -9.22 8.78
C ASN A 117 -0.31 -8.05 9.22
N ARG A 118 -1.52 -8.34 9.72
CA ARG A 118 -2.43 -7.29 10.22
C ARG A 118 -1.84 -6.53 11.40
N MET A 119 -1.27 -7.25 12.37
CA MET A 119 -0.61 -6.63 13.53
C MET A 119 0.59 -5.78 13.11
N LEU A 120 1.43 -6.29 12.20
CA LEU A 120 2.58 -5.52 11.70
C LEU A 120 2.15 -4.25 10.95
N SER A 121 1.05 -4.32 10.19
CA SER A 121 0.47 -3.15 9.52
C SER A 121 -0.01 -2.08 10.52
N ILE A 122 -0.59 -2.50 11.65
CA ILE A 122 -0.97 -1.58 12.74
C ILE A 122 0.28 -0.95 13.38
N VAL A 123 1.34 -1.74 13.61
CA VAL A 123 2.61 -1.23 14.14
C VAL A 123 3.23 -0.22 13.17
N ALA A 124 3.25 -0.51 11.87
CA ALA A 124 3.76 0.41 10.85
C ALA A 124 2.95 1.72 10.78
N ASN A 125 1.66 1.69 11.13
CA ASN A 125 0.78 2.85 11.14
C ASN A 125 0.93 3.71 12.40
N LEU A 126 1.46 3.16 13.50
CA LEU A 126 1.52 3.84 14.80
C LEU A 126 2.19 5.24 14.74
N PRO A 127 3.35 5.44 14.08
CA PRO A 127 3.97 6.76 14.00
C PRO A 127 3.20 7.79 13.15
N LEU A 128 2.26 7.34 12.31
CA LEU A 128 1.48 8.23 11.44
C LEU A 128 0.35 8.95 12.21
N GLY A 129 0.02 8.49 13.42
CA GLY A 129 -0.99 9.12 14.29
C GLY A 129 -2.45 8.97 13.86
N ILE A 130 -2.72 8.42 12.67
CA ILE A 130 -4.07 8.20 12.14
C ILE A 130 -4.30 6.70 11.96
N PRO A 131 -5.32 6.10 12.60
CA PRO A 131 -5.60 4.67 12.50
C PRO A 131 -6.18 4.31 11.11
N ALA A 132 -5.29 4.03 10.17
CA ALA A 132 -5.62 3.77 8.77
C ALA A 132 -5.34 2.32 8.33
N ALA A 133 -4.53 1.55 9.08
CA ALA A 133 -4.01 0.25 8.63
C ALA A 133 -5.05 -0.74 8.07
N ILE A 134 -6.11 -1.00 8.82
CA ILE A 134 -7.12 -2.01 8.44
C ILE A 134 -8.01 -1.50 7.30
N SER A 135 -8.42 -0.23 7.36
CA SER A 135 -9.22 0.41 6.30
C SER A 135 -8.44 0.47 5.00
N PHE A 136 -7.18 0.91 5.06
CA PHE A 136 -6.28 0.97 3.93
C PHE A 136 -6.16 -0.41 3.28
N ARG A 137 -5.87 -1.47 4.04
CA ARG A 137 -5.81 -2.83 3.51
C ARG A 137 -7.11 -3.22 2.78
N LYS A 138 -8.28 -2.95 3.35
CA LYS A 138 -9.57 -3.30 2.74
C LYS A 138 -9.75 -2.60 1.39
N TYR A 139 -9.65 -1.28 1.37
CA TYR A 139 -9.89 -0.48 0.17
C TYR A 139 -8.78 -0.65 -0.88
N HIS A 140 -7.55 -0.90 -0.46
CA HIS A 140 -6.41 -1.16 -1.34
C HIS A 140 -6.57 -2.47 -2.12
N LEU A 141 -7.02 -3.53 -1.45
CA LEU A 141 -7.32 -4.81 -2.11
C LEU A 141 -8.53 -4.70 -3.06
N GLU A 142 -9.50 -3.84 -2.71
CA GLU A 142 -10.64 -3.54 -3.58
C GLU A 142 -10.19 -2.78 -4.83
N HIS A 143 -9.32 -1.78 -4.67
CA HIS A 143 -8.71 -1.05 -5.78
C HIS A 143 -8.02 -2.00 -6.76
N HIS A 144 -7.14 -2.89 -6.30
CA HIS A 144 -6.48 -3.85 -7.19
C HIS A 144 -7.41 -4.88 -7.83
N ARG A 145 -8.58 -5.15 -7.24
CA ARG A 145 -9.57 -6.07 -7.82
C ARG A 145 -10.33 -5.42 -8.97
N TYR A 146 -10.57 -4.11 -8.89
CA TYR A 146 -11.41 -3.37 -9.82
C TYR A 146 -10.65 -2.25 -10.55
N GLN A 147 -9.34 -2.43 -10.74
CA GLN A 147 -8.48 -1.51 -11.49
C GLN A 147 -8.63 -1.72 -12.99
#